data_AF-A0A945CSZ5-F1
#
_entry.id   AF-A0A945CSZ5-F1
#
_cell.length_a   1.000
_cell.length_b   1.000
_cell.length_c   1.000
_cell.angle_alpha   90.00
_cell.angle_beta   90.00
_cell.angle_gamma   90.00
#
_symmetry.space_group_name_H-M   'P 1'
#
loop_
_entity.id
_entity.type
_entity.pdbx_description
1 polymer ?
#
loop_
_entity_poly.entity_id
_entity_poly.type
_entity_poly.pdbx_seq_one_letter_code
_entity_poly.pdbx_strand_id
1 'polypeptide(L)'
;VVLTHFPRERDPFTNPHAIAGQIASYAIQLAASVDPGDRNPPHRVAQVFFFGTGAATVRRNVWEASGGYYNDVFIEITDVIDKKLAALDALQSQGYDGAYARKRIETSDGAFGTAARVAYAEGFIRLNSEVHHCLPVTEHARELARSSDHEMIERMSYKYEE
;
A
#
# COMPACT_ATOMS: atom_id res chain seq x y z
N VAL A 1 3.41 7.89 -11.81
CA VAL A 1 2.56 7.05 -10.95
C VAL A 1 1.87 7.94 -9.93
N VAL A 2 0.64 7.62 -9.53
CA VAL A 2 -0.04 8.29 -8.41
C VAL A 2 -0.33 7.28 -7.31
N LEU A 3 -0.08 7.67 -6.06
CA LEU A 3 -0.47 6.93 -4.85
C LEU A 3 -1.66 7.66 -4.22
N THR A 4 -2.73 6.94 -3.88
CA THR A 4 -3.87 7.53 -3.15
C THR A 4 -4.61 6.50 -2.30
N HIS A 5 -5.56 6.93 -1.49
CA HIS A 5 -6.43 6.02 -0.74
C HIS A 5 -7.37 5.25 -1.67
N PHE A 6 -7.75 4.03 -1.26
CA PHE A 6 -8.79 3.29 -1.96
C PHE A 6 -10.13 4.06 -1.88
N PRO A 7 -10.80 4.37 -3.02
CA PRO A 7 -11.98 5.24 -3.03
C PRO A 7 -13.22 4.67 -2.32
N ARG A 8 -13.16 3.42 -1.88
CA ARG A 8 -14.18 2.76 -1.04
C ARG A 8 -13.62 2.25 0.29
N GLU A 9 -12.53 2.86 0.78
CA GLU A 9 -11.92 2.49 2.07
C GLU A 9 -12.94 2.58 3.21
N ARG A 10 -13.32 1.42 3.76
CA ARG A 10 -14.31 1.24 4.83
C ARG A 10 -15.71 1.75 4.48
N ASP A 11 -15.91 3.07 4.52
CA ASP A 11 -17.16 3.74 4.21
C ASP A 11 -16.94 4.77 3.09
N PRO A 12 -17.50 4.56 1.88
CA PRO A 12 -17.34 5.49 0.77
C PRO A 12 -18.05 6.83 0.96
N PHE A 13 -18.93 6.98 1.95
CA PHE A 13 -19.77 8.17 2.11
C PHE A 13 -19.21 9.18 3.11
N THR A 14 -18.67 8.72 4.24
CA THR A 14 -18.21 9.63 5.31
C THR A 14 -16.73 9.49 5.66
N ASN A 15 -16.03 8.47 5.15
CA ASN A 15 -14.61 8.30 5.45
C ASN A 15 -13.75 9.30 4.64
N PRO A 16 -13.00 10.21 5.29
CA PRO A 16 -12.15 11.17 4.58
C PRO A 16 -11.08 10.50 3.69
N HIS A 17 -10.61 9.31 4.05
CA HIS A 17 -9.69 8.54 3.19
C HIS A 17 -10.36 8.12 1.88
N ALA A 18 -11.57 7.56 1.96
CA ALA A 18 -12.32 7.14 0.78
C ALA A 18 -12.66 8.35 -0.11
N ILE A 19 -13.09 9.46 0.50
CA ILE A 19 -13.38 10.71 -0.22
C ILE A 19 -12.11 11.28 -0.87
N ALA A 20 -10.96 11.25 -0.20
CA ALA A 20 -9.69 11.66 -0.80
C ALA A 20 -9.33 10.79 -2.03
N GLY A 21 -9.53 9.46 -1.94
CA GLY A 21 -9.37 8.54 -3.06
C GLY A 21 -10.29 8.86 -4.25
N GLN A 22 -11.56 9.21 -3.97
CA GLN A 22 -12.53 9.62 -4.99
C GLN A 22 -12.13 10.94 -5.67
N ILE A 23 -11.77 11.95 -4.88
CA ILE A 23 -11.34 13.26 -5.40
C ILE A 23 -10.08 13.10 -6.27
N ALA A 24 -9.09 12.33 -5.80
CA ALA A 24 -7.89 12.05 -6.57
C ALA A 24 -8.23 11.36 -7.90
N SER A 25 -9.18 10.42 -7.90
CA SER A 25 -9.62 9.72 -9.11
C SER A 25 -10.27 10.67 -10.12
N TYR A 26 -11.11 11.60 -9.67
CA TYR A 26 -11.69 12.63 -10.54
C TYR A 26 -10.63 13.59 -11.09
N ALA A 27 -9.67 14.01 -10.26
CA ALA A 27 -8.59 14.89 -10.69
C ALA A 27 -7.72 14.23 -11.80
N ILE A 28 -7.44 12.93 -11.69
CA ILE A 28 -6.72 12.18 -12.72
C ILE A 28 -7.49 12.15 -14.03
N GLN A 29 -8.81 11.92 -13.99
CA GLN A 29 -9.64 11.93 -15.20
C GLN A 29 -9.64 13.31 -15.87
N LEU A 30 -9.81 14.37 -15.08
CA LEU A 30 -9.82 15.75 -15.57
C LEU A 30 -8.47 16.14 -16.18
N ALA A 31 -7.36 15.77 -15.54
CA ALA A 31 -6.01 16.05 -16.04
C ALA A 31 -5.76 15.41 -17.41
N ALA A 32 -6.39 14.28 -17.70
CA ALA A 32 -6.27 13.57 -18.97
C ALA A 32 -7.19 14.08 -20.08
N SER A 33 -8.18 14.92 -19.76
CA SER A 33 -9.26 15.34 -20.67
C SER A 33 -9.15 16.79 -21.17
N VAL A 34 -7.97 17.40 -21.08
CA VAL A 34 -7.76 18.80 -21.50
C VAL A 34 -7.90 18.97 -23.03
N ASP A 35 -8.53 20.07 -23.45
CA ASP A 35 -8.91 20.38 -24.84
C ASP A 35 -7.70 20.57 -25.78
N PRO A 36 -7.75 20.08 -27.03
CA PRO A 36 -6.77 20.42 -28.05
C PRO A 36 -6.66 21.93 -28.29
N GLY A 37 -5.61 22.56 -27.73
CA GLY A 37 -5.37 24.00 -27.82
C GLY A 37 -5.16 24.68 -26.47
N ASP A 38 -5.42 23.98 -25.36
CA ASP A 38 -5.04 24.47 -24.04
C ASP A 38 -3.51 24.63 -23.94
N ARG A 39 -3.07 25.64 -23.18
CA ARG A 39 -1.64 25.89 -22.91
C ARG A 39 -1.04 24.81 -22.01
N ASN A 40 -1.86 24.08 -21.27
CA ASN A 40 -1.48 22.94 -20.45
C ASN A 40 -1.92 21.66 -21.16
N PRO A 41 -1.01 20.91 -21.80
CA PRO A 41 -1.39 19.67 -22.48
C PRO A 41 -1.93 18.63 -21.47
N PRO A 42 -2.79 17.71 -21.91
CA PRO A 42 -3.35 16.68 -21.04
C PRO A 42 -2.23 15.81 -20.44
N HIS A 43 -2.33 15.56 -19.14
CA HIS A 43 -1.44 14.66 -18.40
C HIS A 43 -2.13 13.33 -18.14
N ARG A 44 -1.56 12.24 -18.65
CA ARG A 44 -2.07 10.88 -18.44
C ARG A 44 -1.22 10.16 -17.41
N VAL A 45 -1.84 9.79 -16.30
CA VAL A 45 -1.19 8.98 -15.26
C VAL A 45 -1.02 7.55 -15.77
N ALA A 46 0.22 7.05 -15.75
CA ALA A 46 0.53 5.72 -16.24
C ALA A 46 -0.09 4.58 -15.40
N GLN A 47 -0.11 4.74 -14.07
CA GLN A 47 -0.66 3.76 -13.13
C GLN A 47 -1.02 4.46 -11.82
N VAL A 48 -2.06 3.94 -11.17
CA VAL A 48 -2.49 4.36 -9.83
C VAL A 48 -2.36 3.15 -8.91
N PHE A 49 -1.77 3.37 -7.74
CA PHE A 49 -1.73 2.38 -6.68
C PHE A 49 -2.48 2.91 -5.46
N PHE A 50 -3.34 2.07 -4.90
CA PHE A 50 -4.06 2.40 -3.69
C PHE A 50 -3.29 1.92 -2.47
N PHE A 51 -3.04 2.84 -1.53
CA PHE A 51 -2.50 2.54 -0.20
C PHE A 51 -3.56 2.76 0.87
N GLY A 52 -3.18 2.49 2.11
CA GLY A 52 -4.10 2.57 3.23
C GLY A 52 -4.88 1.28 3.31
N THR A 53 -5.05 0.80 4.53
CA THR A 53 -5.58 -0.51 4.90
C THR A 53 -6.95 -0.91 4.27
N GLY A 54 -7.59 -0.03 3.51
CA GLY A 54 -8.98 -0.02 3.10
C GLY A 54 -9.52 -1.06 2.13
N ALA A 55 -8.71 -2.00 1.63
CA ALA A 55 -9.23 -3.07 0.78
C ALA A 55 -8.96 -4.49 1.33
N ALA A 56 -8.06 -4.63 2.30
CA ALA A 56 -7.70 -5.90 2.92
C ALA A 56 -7.70 -5.88 4.47
N THR A 57 -8.40 -4.91 5.09
CA THR A 57 -8.57 -4.89 6.55
C THR A 57 -9.44 -6.04 7.07
N VAL A 58 -9.18 -6.41 8.32
CA VAL A 58 -10.17 -7.13 9.13
C VAL A 58 -11.44 -6.29 9.20
N ARG A 59 -12.54 -6.86 8.69
CA ARG A 59 -13.85 -6.21 8.63
C ARG A 59 -14.40 -6.01 10.05
N ARG A 60 -14.84 -4.80 10.37
CA ARG A 60 -15.32 -4.46 11.72
C ARG A 60 -16.75 -3.92 11.80
N ASN A 61 -17.36 -3.60 10.67
CA ASN A 61 -18.73 -3.07 10.62
C ASN A 61 -19.43 -3.44 9.31
N VAL A 62 -20.70 -3.07 9.20
CA VAL A 62 -21.56 -3.36 8.04
C VAL A 62 -21.08 -2.71 6.74
N TRP A 63 -20.46 -1.53 6.79
CA TRP A 63 -19.95 -0.84 5.60
C TRP A 63 -18.77 -1.59 4.98
N GLU A 64 -17.99 -2.25 5.83
CA GLU A 64 -16.88 -3.14 5.44
C GLU A 64 -17.34 -4.56 5.02
N ALA A 65 -18.65 -4.84 4.98
CA ALA A 65 -19.15 -6.15 4.54
C ALA A 65 -18.90 -6.40 3.05
N SER A 66 -18.87 -5.33 2.25
CA SER A 66 -18.43 -5.40 0.86
C SER A 66 -16.90 -5.52 0.80
N GLY A 67 -16.37 -6.47 0.02
CA GLY A 67 -14.93 -6.72 -0.03
C GLY A 67 -14.56 -7.70 -1.14
N GLY A 68 -13.40 -8.35 -0.99
CA GLY A 68 -12.82 -9.24 -2.02
C GLY A 68 -11.65 -8.61 -2.78
N TYR A 69 -11.23 -7.41 -2.38
CA TYR A 69 -9.99 -6.80 -2.84
C TYR A 69 -8.80 -7.39 -2.06
N TYR A 70 -7.64 -7.43 -2.70
CA TYR A 70 -6.39 -7.89 -2.09
C TYR A 70 -5.25 -7.00 -2.57
N ASN A 71 -4.21 -6.86 -1.75
CA ASN A 71 -2.97 -6.21 -2.17
C ASN A 71 -2.27 -7.12 -3.17
N ASP A 72 -2.14 -6.67 -4.41
CA ASP A 72 -1.47 -7.39 -5.48
C ASP A 72 -0.02 -6.94 -5.68
N VAL A 73 0.39 -5.89 -4.97
CA VAL A 73 1.76 -5.38 -4.94
C VAL A 73 2.20 -5.20 -3.51
N PHE A 74 3.37 -5.75 -3.17
CA PHE A 74 4.02 -5.57 -1.88
C PHE A 74 5.39 -4.96 -2.12
N ILE A 75 5.72 -3.92 -1.37
CA ILE A 75 7.05 -3.30 -1.36
C ILE A 75 7.70 -3.69 -0.05
N GLU A 76 8.78 -4.47 -0.12
CA GLU A 76 9.60 -4.74 1.06
C GLU A 76 10.22 -3.43 1.57
N ILE A 77 10.09 -3.19 2.87
CA ILE A 77 10.61 -1.98 3.53
C ILE A 77 11.50 -2.32 4.74
N THR A 78 11.95 -3.58 4.84
CA THR A 78 12.76 -4.08 5.95
C THR A 78 14.01 -3.21 6.20
N ASP A 79 14.65 -2.75 5.14
CA ASP A 79 15.88 -1.95 5.15
C ASP A 79 15.67 -0.46 5.45
N VAL A 80 14.43 0.02 5.44
CA VAL A 80 14.07 1.42 5.66
C VAL A 80 13.00 1.59 6.75
N ILE A 81 12.76 0.55 7.54
CA ILE A 81 11.71 0.56 8.57
C ILE A 81 11.99 1.59 9.68
N ASP A 82 13.26 1.82 9.97
CA ASP A 82 13.77 2.86 10.86
C ASP A 82 13.33 4.26 10.42
N LYS A 83 13.42 4.55 9.12
CA LYS A 83 12.99 5.84 8.55
C LYS A 83 11.50 6.03 8.66
N LYS A 84 10.72 4.95 8.46
CA LYS A 84 9.28 4.98 8.64
C LYS A 84 8.90 5.22 10.11
N LEU A 85 9.59 4.58 11.05
CA LEU A 85 9.41 4.84 12.48
C LEU A 85 9.72 6.29 12.83
N ALA A 86 10.86 6.81 12.39
CA ALA A 86 11.24 8.21 12.62
C ALA A 86 10.21 9.20 12.03
N ALA A 87 9.63 8.89 10.88
CA ALA A 87 8.56 9.69 10.29
C ALA A 87 7.26 9.65 11.12
N LEU A 88 6.91 8.50 11.70
CA LEU A 88 5.75 8.38 12.61
C LEU A 88 6.00 9.09 13.95
N ASP A 89 7.21 8.99 14.50
CA ASP A 89 7.60 9.66 15.74
C ASP A 89 7.61 11.19 15.60
N ALA A 90 7.70 11.73 14.38
CA ALA A 90 7.55 13.16 14.13
C ALA A 90 6.08 13.64 14.24
N LEU A 91 5.09 12.75 14.22
CA LEU A 91 3.66 13.07 14.25
C LEU A 91 3.08 13.08 15.67
N GLN A 92 3.81 13.65 16.63
CA GLN A 92 3.46 13.65 18.07
C GLN A 92 2.08 14.25 18.36
N SER A 93 1.72 15.35 17.68
CA SER A 93 0.41 16.00 17.87
C SER A 93 -0.76 15.13 17.43
N GLN A 94 -0.50 14.11 16.60
CA GLN A 94 -1.48 13.14 16.15
C GLN A 94 -1.47 11.86 17.01
N GLY A 95 -0.60 11.78 18.02
CA GLY A 95 -0.43 10.62 18.90
C GLY A 95 0.17 9.40 18.20
N TYR A 96 0.93 9.61 17.14
CA TYR A 96 1.52 8.55 16.33
C TYR A 96 2.88 8.06 16.82
N ASP A 97 3.45 8.69 17.83
CA ASP A 97 4.80 8.48 18.33
C ASP A 97 4.91 7.37 19.39
N GLY A 98 6.15 7.00 19.71
CA GLY A 98 6.49 6.18 20.85
C GLY A 98 6.05 4.72 20.70
N ALA A 99 5.48 4.15 21.76
CA ALA A 99 5.06 2.74 21.80
C ALA A 99 3.95 2.44 20.78
N TYR A 100 3.10 3.42 20.47
CA TYR A 100 2.05 3.25 19.48
C TYR A 100 2.61 3.14 18.06
N ALA A 101 3.59 3.98 17.68
CA ALA A 101 4.29 3.91 16.39
C ALA A 101 4.83 2.51 16.13
N ARG A 102 5.60 2.00 17.09
CA ARG A 102 6.23 0.66 17.06
C ARG A 102 5.17 -0.42 16.92
N LYS A 103 4.16 -0.42 17.81
CA LYS A 103 3.09 -1.43 17.75
C LYS A 103 2.36 -1.40 16.41
N ARG A 104 2.12 -0.20 15.87
CA ARG A 104 1.42 -0.03 14.59
C ARG A 104 2.24 -0.62 13.44
N ILE A 105 3.53 -0.31 13.35
CA ILE A 105 4.43 -0.89 12.34
C ILE A 105 4.41 -2.42 12.43
N GLU A 106 4.64 -2.96 13.62
CA GLU A 106 4.65 -4.42 13.84
C GLU A 106 3.34 -5.08 13.40
N THR A 107 2.20 -4.47 13.72
CA THR A 107 0.89 -5.05 13.39
C THR A 107 0.48 -4.87 11.94
N SER A 108 0.84 -3.76 11.29
CA SER A 108 0.39 -3.45 9.94
C SER A 108 1.42 -3.92 8.91
N ASP A 109 2.64 -3.40 9.00
CA ASP A 109 3.70 -3.66 8.02
C ASP A 109 4.30 -5.05 8.21
N GLY A 110 4.34 -5.56 9.45
CA GLY A 110 4.70 -6.95 9.73
C GLY A 110 3.67 -7.96 9.21
N ALA A 111 2.37 -7.62 9.23
CA ALA A 111 1.34 -8.47 8.64
C ALA A 111 1.47 -8.56 7.11
N PHE A 112 1.78 -7.43 6.45
CA PHE A 112 2.09 -7.44 5.03
C PHE A 112 3.43 -8.12 4.73
N GLY A 113 4.44 -7.93 5.58
CA GLY A 113 5.70 -8.66 5.49
C GLY A 113 5.49 -10.16 5.50
N THR A 114 4.72 -10.67 6.46
CA THR A 114 4.33 -12.08 6.57
C THR A 114 3.63 -12.56 5.29
N ALA A 115 2.66 -11.80 4.77
CA ALA A 115 1.96 -12.15 3.54
C ALA A 115 2.90 -12.19 2.32
N ALA A 116 3.92 -11.33 2.30
CA ALA A 116 4.92 -11.22 1.24
C ALA A 116 6.18 -12.08 1.46
N ARG A 117 6.27 -12.82 2.58
CA ARG A 117 7.47 -13.59 3.00
C ARG A 117 8.74 -12.74 3.15
N VAL A 118 8.60 -11.56 3.74
CA VAL A 118 9.68 -10.65 4.16
C VAL A 118 9.37 -10.16 5.58
N ALA A 119 10.29 -9.45 6.23
CA ALA A 119 10.06 -8.99 7.60
C ALA A 119 9.00 -7.88 7.67
N TYR A 120 9.16 -6.83 6.84
CA TYR A 120 8.22 -5.72 6.75
C TYR A 120 7.91 -5.38 5.30
N ALA A 121 6.64 -5.14 5.00
CA ALA A 121 6.23 -4.69 3.68
C ALA A 121 5.08 -3.66 3.75
N GLU A 122 4.94 -2.87 2.70
CA GLU A 122 3.72 -2.10 2.42
C GLU A 122 2.94 -2.74 1.29
N GLY A 123 1.64 -2.96 1.53
CA GLY A 123 0.71 -3.48 0.53
C GLY A 123 0.03 -2.38 -0.28
N PHE A 124 -0.09 -2.60 -1.58
CA PHE A 124 -0.75 -1.73 -2.53
C PHE A 124 -1.68 -2.51 -3.47
N ILE A 125 -2.64 -1.80 -4.05
CA ILE A 125 -3.54 -2.33 -5.08
C ILE A 125 -3.38 -1.54 -6.37
N ARG A 126 -3.05 -2.22 -7.46
CA ARG A 126 -3.03 -1.60 -8.79
C ARG A 126 -4.44 -1.33 -9.28
N LEU A 127 -4.66 -0.13 -9.83
CA LEU A 127 -5.93 0.22 -10.47
C LEU A 127 -6.11 -0.52 -11.79
N ASN A 128 -5.08 -0.56 -12.64
CA ASN A 128 -5.16 -1.15 -13.96
C ASN A 128 -4.24 -2.35 -14.10
N SER A 129 -4.69 -3.38 -14.81
CA SER A 129 -3.82 -4.47 -15.26
C SER A 129 -2.75 -3.96 -16.21
N GLU A 130 -1.62 -4.65 -16.25
CA GLU A 130 -0.47 -4.28 -17.07
C GLU A 130 -0.29 -5.26 -18.24
N VAL A 131 0.21 -4.72 -19.36
CA VAL A 131 0.59 -5.52 -20.53
C VAL A 131 2.08 -5.79 -20.43
N HIS A 132 2.44 -7.08 -20.39
CA HIS A 132 3.82 -7.54 -20.39
C HIS A 132 4.08 -8.40 -21.63
N HIS A 133 5.32 -8.38 -22.13
CA HIS A 133 5.73 -9.26 -23.22
C HIS A 133 5.82 -10.74 -22.80
N CYS A 134 6.00 -11.01 -21.50
CA CYS A 134 6.05 -12.34 -20.90
C CYS A 134 5.35 -12.30 -19.53
N LEU A 135 4.97 -13.46 -19.01
CA LEU A 135 4.39 -13.54 -17.66
C LEU A 135 5.40 -13.01 -16.62
N PRO A 136 5.04 -12.00 -15.81
CA PRO A 136 5.96 -11.41 -14.85
C PRO A 136 6.16 -12.36 -13.67
N VAL A 137 7.43 -12.68 -13.38
CA VAL A 137 7.85 -13.36 -12.16
C VAL A 137 8.98 -12.55 -11.55
N THR A 138 8.79 -12.05 -10.34
CA THR A 138 9.76 -11.20 -9.65
C THR A 138 10.99 -12.00 -9.23
N GLU A 139 12.12 -11.32 -9.01
CA GLU A 139 13.30 -12.00 -8.47
C GLU A 139 13.02 -12.57 -7.08
N HIS A 140 12.31 -11.82 -6.23
CA HIS A 140 11.81 -12.31 -4.94
C HIS A 140 11.06 -13.64 -5.05
N ALA A 141 10.11 -13.77 -5.99
CA ALA A 141 9.38 -15.03 -6.19
C ALA A 141 10.31 -16.18 -6.59
N ARG A 142 11.36 -15.90 -7.38
CA ARG A 142 12.35 -16.90 -7.77
C ARG A 142 13.30 -17.27 -6.64
N GLU A 143 13.64 -16.33 -5.76
CA GLU A 143 14.42 -16.59 -4.55
C GLU A 143 13.62 -17.47 -3.58
N LEU A 144 12.36 -17.12 -3.33
CA LEU A 144 11.46 -17.90 -2.48
C LEU A 144 11.32 -19.34 -2.97
N ALA A 145 11.20 -19.54 -4.29
CA ALA A 145 11.11 -20.88 -4.87
C ALA A 145 12.38 -21.75 -4.67
N ARG A 146 13.53 -21.12 -4.39
CA ARG A 146 14.82 -21.76 -4.13
C ARG A 146 15.15 -21.85 -2.64
N SER A 147 14.43 -21.13 -1.79
CA SER A 147 14.73 -21.00 -0.36
C SER A 147 14.23 -22.22 0.42
N SER A 148 15.01 -22.61 1.42
CA SER A 148 14.61 -23.58 2.44
C SER A 148 13.69 -22.96 3.49
N ASP A 149 12.94 -23.80 4.21
CA ASP A 149 12.10 -23.33 5.32
C ASP A 149 12.90 -22.59 6.41
N HIS A 150 14.17 -22.97 6.62
CA HIS A 150 15.03 -22.31 7.60
C HIS A 150 15.37 -20.87 7.19
N GLU A 151 15.78 -20.66 5.95
CA GLU A 151 16.05 -19.31 5.41
C GLU A 151 14.79 -18.44 5.40
N MET A 152 13.63 -19.05 5.19
CA MET A 152 12.34 -18.36 5.24
C MET A 152 11.97 -17.92 6.65
N ILE A 153 12.15 -18.80 7.64
CA ILE A 153 11.92 -18.47 9.04
C ILE A 153 12.86 -17.34 9.46
N GLU A 154 14.16 -17.44 9.16
CA GLU A 154 15.14 -16.41 9.50
C GLU A 154 14.77 -15.04 8.89
N ARG A 155 14.47 -15.00 7.59
CA ARG A 155 14.09 -13.76 6.89
C ARG A 155 12.86 -13.08 7.50
N MET A 156 11.82 -13.85 7.83
CA MET A 156 10.57 -13.31 8.40
C MET A 156 10.67 -13.00 9.89
N SER A 157 11.66 -13.57 10.59
CA SER A 157 11.83 -13.39 12.04
C SER A 157 12.58 -12.11 12.40
N TYR A 158 13.11 -11.38 11.42
CA TYR A 158 13.69 -10.07 11.70
C TYR A 158 12.64 -9.16 12.32
N LYS A 159 12.97 -8.68 13.52
CA LYS A 159 12.17 -7.73 14.27
C LYS A 159 13.03 -6.51 14.51
N TYR A 160 12.47 -5.34 14.24
CA TYR A 160 13.09 -4.08 14.61
C TYR A 160 13.26 -4.01 16.13
N GLU A 161 14.49 -3.83 16.59
CA GLU A 161 14.84 -3.64 18.00
C GLU A 161 15.35 -2.21 18.23
N GLU A 162 14.49 -1.34 18.77
CA GLU A 162 14.88 -0.09 19.44
C GLU A 162 13.83 0.41 20.46
#